data_AF-A0A327QTX1-F1
#
_entry.id   AF-A0A327QTX1-F1
#
_cell.length_a   1.000
_cell.length_b   1.000
_cell.length_c   1.000
_cell.angle_alpha   90.00
_cell.angle_beta   90.00
_cell.angle_gamma   90.00
#
_symmetry.space_group_name_H-M   'P 1'
#
loop_
_entity.id
_entity.type
_entity.pdbx_description
1 polymer ?
#
loop_
_entity_poly.entity_id
_entity_poly.type
_entity_poly.pdbx_seq_one_letter_code
_entity_poly.pdbx_strand_id
1 'polypeptide(L)'
;MAFDFLVPVSDRVLAHCELLPAQALGKHIYMHTARHGLPVLANVSVAILGVNESRNAFEKKPERLDISEIRLQLYNLMMGNWNSSIIDLGDIEEGETVEDTYFVVKEIVAGLLEENIIPIVIGATQDITYPTYRAFDGLKNMVNLVSIDSRFDFGMDEELISSHSYMSKIITEKPNNLFNFSNIGYQSYFNSQEELDLMERLFFDSYRLGELISNITLAEPVLRNAHVVSLDARAIRAADIGYSRNFSPNGFNGREICAIARYAGISDNVSVFGIYECENSNQSFQLVAQIIWYFIEGLNFRIQETPNSNSNDFTKYTVPTEDESLVFYKSHLSERWWVEVPSILTSHTKTNSPALLPCTELDYLDACNQNIPERWFKAYKKGFN
;
A
#
# COMPACT_ATOMS: atom_id res chain seq x y z
N MET A 1 -10.12 12.27 -22.53
CA MET A 1 -9.88 12.26 -21.07
C MET A 1 -9.19 10.95 -20.72
N ALA A 2 -8.37 10.86 -19.67
CA ALA A 2 -7.56 9.67 -19.41
C ALA A 2 -8.39 8.37 -19.28
N PHE A 3 -9.61 8.46 -18.74
CA PHE A 3 -10.57 7.36 -18.64
C PHE A 3 -11.02 6.79 -20.00
N ASP A 4 -10.85 7.51 -21.11
CA ASP A 4 -11.19 7.01 -22.46
C ASP A 4 -10.23 5.92 -22.93
N PHE A 5 -9.06 5.76 -22.28
CA PHE A 5 -8.08 4.72 -22.56
C PHE A 5 -8.33 3.41 -21.79
N LEU A 6 -9.36 3.37 -20.94
CA LEU A 6 -9.74 2.16 -20.23
C LEU A 6 -10.34 1.13 -21.20
N VAL A 7 -9.83 -0.09 -21.14
CA VAL A 7 -10.41 -1.26 -21.79
C VAL A 7 -11.43 -1.89 -20.84
N PRO A 8 -12.67 -2.16 -21.27
CA PRO A 8 -13.69 -2.73 -20.40
C PRO A 8 -13.34 -4.15 -19.94
N VAL A 9 -13.96 -4.57 -18.83
CA VAL A 9 -13.87 -5.93 -18.30
C VAL A 9 -14.31 -6.94 -19.37
N SER A 10 -13.56 -8.03 -19.51
CA SER A 10 -13.79 -9.03 -20.56
C SER A 10 -15.14 -9.74 -20.45
N ASP A 11 -15.75 -10.06 -21.60
CA ASP A 11 -17.04 -10.78 -21.67
C ASP A 11 -16.99 -12.13 -20.93
N ARG A 12 -15.81 -12.77 -20.85
CA ARG A 12 -15.59 -14.00 -20.07
C ARG A 12 -15.92 -13.78 -18.59
N VAL A 13 -15.42 -12.70 -18.01
CA VAL A 13 -15.65 -12.34 -16.61
C VAL A 13 -17.11 -11.97 -16.38
N LEU A 14 -17.71 -11.21 -17.30
CA LEU A 14 -19.13 -10.83 -17.22
C LEU A 14 -20.05 -12.05 -17.28
N ALA A 15 -19.82 -12.97 -18.23
CA ALA A 15 -20.59 -14.20 -18.34
C ALA A 15 -20.45 -15.10 -17.11
N HIS A 16 -19.26 -15.15 -16.51
CA HIS A 16 -19.06 -15.88 -15.26
C HIS A 16 -19.88 -15.27 -14.11
N CYS A 17 -19.89 -13.94 -13.98
CA CYS A 17 -20.67 -13.23 -12.97
C CYS A 17 -22.16 -13.56 -13.03
N GLU A 18 -22.71 -13.80 -14.21
CA GLU A 18 -24.12 -14.19 -14.36
C GLU A 18 -24.45 -15.52 -13.69
N LEU A 19 -23.50 -16.45 -13.65
CA LEU A 19 -23.65 -17.79 -13.06
C LEU A 19 -23.42 -17.82 -11.54
N LEU A 20 -22.89 -16.75 -10.96
CA LEU A 20 -22.57 -16.68 -9.54
C LEU A 20 -23.84 -16.58 -8.67
N PRO A 21 -23.81 -17.11 -7.43
CA PRO A 21 -24.90 -16.93 -6.48
C PRO A 21 -25.08 -15.44 -6.15
N ALA A 22 -26.29 -15.06 -5.72
CA ALA A 22 -26.65 -13.67 -5.44
C ALA A 22 -25.75 -12.99 -4.39
N GLN A 23 -25.14 -13.77 -3.49
CA GLN A 23 -24.26 -13.30 -2.42
C GLN A 23 -22.78 -13.20 -2.83
N ALA A 24 -22.43 -13.62 -4.05
CA ALA A 24 -21.06 -13.50 -4.54
C ALA A 24 -20.71 -12.04 -4.80
N LEU A 25 -19.46 -11.69 -4.52
CA LEU A 25 -18.94 -10.33 -4.65
C LEU A 25 -19.14 -9.77 -6.06
N GLY A 26 -18.95 -10.58 -7.11
CA GLY A 26 -19.15 -10.18 -8.51
C GLY A 26 -20.56 -9.68 -8.83
N LYS A 27 -21.60 -10.07 -8.06
CA LYS A 27 -22.98 -9.57 -8.23
C LYS A 27 -23.16 -8.15 -7.67
N HIS A 28 -22.21 -7.66 -6.89
CA HIS A 28 -22.26 -6.38 -6.17
C HIS A 28 -21.20 -5.37 -6.63
N ILE A 29 -20.45 -5.69 -7.69
CA ILE A 29 -19.46 -4.78 -8.31
C ILE A 29 -20.08 -4.11 -9.53
N TYR A 30 -19.97 -2.79 -9.61
CA TYR A 30 -20.27 -2.05 -10.85
C TYR A 30 -19.11 -2.22 -11.83
N MET A 31 -19.37 -2.57 -13.09
CA MET A 31 -18.30 -2.90 -14.04
C MET A 31 -18.34 -2.01 -15.28
N HIS A 32 -17.16 -1.55 -15.71
CA HIS A 32 -16.96 -1.01 -17.05
C HIS A 32 -17.14 -2.13 -18.08
N THR A 33 -18.16 -2.00 -18.92
CA THR A 33 -18.47 -2.97 -19.97
C THR A 33 -18.50 -2.32 -21.35
N ALA A 34 -18.19 -3.08 -22.39
CA ALA A 34 -18.27 -2.59 -23.77
C ALA A 34 -19.68 -2.12 -24.16
N ARG A 35 -20.72 -2.70 -23.55
CA ARG A 35 -22.13 -2.39 -23.84
C ARG A 35 -22.64 -1.14 -23.13
N HIS A 36 -22.27 -0.95 -21.86
CA HIS A 36 -22.82 0.12 -21.02
C HIS A 36 -21.83 1.24 -20.74
N GLY A 37 -20.56 1.09 -21.16
CA GLY A 37 -19.49 2.04 -20.87
C GLY A 37 -19.10 2.05 -19.40
N LEU A 38 -18.36 3.09 -19.01
CA LEU A 38 -17.89 3.29 -17.65
C LEU A 38 -19.07 3.66 -16.73
N PRO A 39 -19.28 2.97 -15.59
CA PRO A 39 -20.30 3.34 -14.62
C PRO A 39 -20.03 4.71 -13.98
N VAL A 40 -21.07 5.30 -13.40
CA VAL A 40 -20.96 6.56 -12.66
C VAL A 40 -20.14 6.34 -11.39
N LEU A 41 -19.15 7.19 -11.15
CA LEU A 41 -18.22 7.10 -10.01
C LEU A 41 -18.80 7.62 -8.68
N ALA A 42 -20.08 8.01 -8.63
CA ALA A 42 -20.69 8.61 -7.45
C ALA A 42 -20.88 7.60 -6.31
N ASN A 43 -20.47 7.98 -5.10
CA ASN A 43 -20.53 7.16 -3.87
C ASN A 43 -19.76 5.82 -3.95
N VAL A 44 -18.79 5.72 -4.85
CA VAL A 44 -17.88 4.58 -4.92
C VAL A 44 -16.84 4.71 -3.81
N SER A 45 -16.53 3.61 -3.12
CA SER A 45 -15.47 3.58 -2.10
C SER A 45 -14.14 3.10 -2.67
N VAL A 46 -14.20 2.13 -3.58
CA VAL A 46 -13.03 1.42 -4.12
C VAL A 46 -13.17 1.23 -5.63
N ALA A 47 -12.08 1.44 -6.36
CA ALA A 47 -12.00 1.16 -7.78
C ALA A 47 -10.91 0.13 -8.07
N ILE A 48 -11.25 -0.96 -8.77
CA ILE A 48 -10.29 -1.95 -9.27
C ILE A 48 -9.81 -1.48 -10.64
N LEU A 49 -8.48 -1.47 -10.83
CA LEU A 49 -7.83 -1.07 -12.06
C LEU A 49 -6.70 -2.06 -12.40
N GLY A 50 -6.81 -2.74 -13.55
CA GLY A 50 -5.71 -3.55 -14.07
C GLY A 50 -4.75 -2.73 -14.92
N VAL A 51 -3.45 -3.01 -14.85
CA VAL A 51 -2.42 -2.33 -15.64
C VAL A 51 -1.51 -3.39 -16.26
N ASN A 52 -1.53 -3.49 -17.59
CA ASN A 52 -0.83 -4.54 -18.32
C ASN A 52 0.59 -4.16 -18.76
N GLU A 53 1.09 -3.01 -18.31
CA GLU A 53 2.47 -2.60 -18.57
C GLU A 53 3.46 -3.57 -17.93
N SER A 54 4.35 -4.12 -18.75
CA SER A 54 5.36 -5.08 -18.30
C SER A 54 6.74 -4.87 -18.92
N ARG A 55 6.91 -3.83 -19.76
CA ARG A 55 8.13 -3.63 -20.56
C ARG A 55 9.37 -3.32 -19.72
N ASN A 56 9.17 -2.80 -18.51
CA ASN A 56 10.21 -2.51 -17.53
C ASN A 56 10.44 -3.64 -16.50
N ALA A 57 9.86 -4.82 -16.71
CA ALA A 57 10.15 -5.98 -15.86
C ALA A 57 11.65 -6.28 -15.88
N PHE A 58 12.28 -6.35 -14.70
CA PHE A 58 13.69 -6.73 -14.60
C PHE A 58 13.93 -8.12 -15.19
N GLU A 59 13.05 -9.07 -14.86
CA GLU A 59 12.99 -10.37 -15.52
C GLU A 59 11.88 -10.37 -16.56
N LYS A 60 12.25 -10.66 -17.81
CA LYS A 60 11.27 -10.73 -18.91
C LYS A 60 10.16 -11.71 -18.56
N LYS A 61 8.94 -11.18 -18.43
CA LYS A 61 7.73 -11.97 -18.21
C LYS A 61 7.47 -12.82 -19.47
N PRO A 62 7.37 -14.16 -19.35
CA PRO A 62 7.19 -15.04 -20.50
C PRO A 62 5.79 -14.90 -21.11
N GLU A 63 4.81 -14.54 -20.28
CA GLU A 63 3.41 -14.39 -20.62
C GLU A 63 2.87 -13.13 -19.95
N ARG A 64 1.83 -12.54 -20.55
CA ARG A 64 1.10 -11.42 -19.96
C ARG A 64 0.28 -11.93 -18.75
N LEU A 65 0.24 -11.13 -17.68
CA LEU A 65 -0.58 -11.43 -16.51
C LEU A 65 -2.07 -11.52 -16.89
N ASP A 66 -2.73 -12.63 -16.57
CA ASP A 66 -4.17 -12.78 -16.78
C ASP A 66 -4.95 -12.16 -15.61
N ILE A 67 -5.12 -10.83 -15.66
CA ILE A 67 -5.92 -10.07 -14.68
C ILE A 67 -7.38 -10.54 -14.68
N SER A 68 -7.89 -11.05 -15.80
CA SER A 68 -9.24 -11.62 -15.85
C SER A 68 -9.38 -12.86 -14.96
N GLU A 69 -8.35 -13.71 -14.82
CA GLU A 69 -8.39 -14.81 -13.85
C GLU A 69 -8.39 -14.32 -12.40
N ILE A 70 -7.66 -13.25 -12.07
CA ILE A 70 -7.73 -12.62 -10.75
C ILE A 70 -9.16 -12.13 -10.48
N ARG A 71 -9.79 -11.47 -11.45
CA ARG A 71 -11.20 -11.05 -11.36
C ARG A 71 -12.13 -12.24 -11.13
N LEU A 72 -11.98 -13.32 -11.89
CA LEU A 72 -12.79 -14.53 -11.73
C LEU A 72 -12.68 -15.10 -10.30
N GLN A 73 -11.47 -15.19 -9.75
CA GLN A 73 -11.28 -15.66 -8.37
C GLN A 73 -11.89 -14.70 -7.35
N LEU A 74 -11.66 -13.38 -7.49
CA LEU A 74 -12.18 -12.35 -6.60
C LEU A 74 -13.71 -12.31 -6.60
N TYR A 75 -14.32 -12.30 -7.78
CA TYR A 75 -15.75 -12.13 -7.94
C TYR A 75 -16.54 -13.33 -7.42
N ASN A 76 -15.92 -14.52 -7.44
CA ASN A 76 -16.48 -15.74 -6.89
C ASN A 76 -16.45 -15.79 -5.34
N LEU A 77 -15.67 -14.93 -4.68
CA LEU A 77 -15.70 -14.83 -3.22
C LEU A 77 -17.04 -14.30 -2.73
N MET A 78 -17.45 -14.70 -1.52
CA MET A 78 -18.68 -14.19 -0.92
C MET A 78 -18.48 -12.75 -0.45
N MET A 79 -19.53 -11.94 -0.59
CA MET A 79 -19.55 -10.61 0.01
C MET A 79 -19.40 -10.74 1.54
N GLY A 80 -18.49 -9.95 2.13
CA GLY A 80 -18.36 -9.89 3.58
C GLY A 80 -19.49 -9.08 4.22
N ASN A 81 -19.48 -8.97 5.55
CA ASN A 81 -20.43 -8.14 6.28
C ASN A 81 -20.00 -6.67 6.24
N TRP A 82 -19.98 -6.08 5.05
CA TRP A 82 -19.53 -4.72 4.81
C TRP A 82 -20.32 -4.04 3.68
N ASN A 83 -20.23 -2.70 3.59
CA ASN A 83 -21.08 -1.89 2.71
C ASN A 83 -20.32 -1.05 1.67
N SER A 84 -19.00 -1.21 1.55
CA SER A 84 -18.21 -0.53 0.51
C SER A 84 -18.81 -0.73 -0.88
N SER A 85 -18.97 0.38 -1.62
CA SER A 85 -19.30 0.31 -3.03
C SER A 85 -18.02 0.13 -3.84
N ILE A 86 -18.03 -0.85 -4.76
CA ILE A 86 -16.88 -1.22 -5.57
C ILE A 86 -17.22 -1.05 -7.04
N ILE A 87 -16.29 -0.45 -7.77
CA ILE A 87 -16.31 -0.40 -9.23
C ILE A 87 -15.09 -1.14 -9.79
N ASP A 88 -15.24 -1.84 -10.92
CA ASP A 88 -14.12 -2.30 -11.75
C ASP A 88 -14.07 -1.44 -13.01
N LEU A 89 -12.99 -0.68 -13.15
CA LEU A 89 -12.77 0.25 -14.25
C LEU A 89 -12.32 -0.46 -15.53
N GLY A 90 -11.98 -1.75 -15.43
CA GLY A 90 -11.30 -2.49 -16.48
C GLY A 90 -9.79 -2.31 -16.41
N ASP A 91 -9.15 -2.29 -17.57
CA ASP A 91 -7.71 -2.40 -17.72
C ASP A 91 -7.10 -1.23 -18.50
N ILE A 92 -5.84 -0.92 -18.22
CA ILE A 92 -4.97 -0.10 -19.06
C ILE A 92 -4.05 -1.05 -19.82
N GLU A 93 -3.98 -0.84 -21.14
CA GLU A 93 -3.07 -1.56 -22.04
C GLU A 93 -1.73 -0.83 -22.16
N GLU A 94 -0.72 -1.53 -22.68
CA GLU A 94 0.56 -0.91 -23.03
C GLU A 94 0.35 0.18 -24.09
N GLY A 95 0.75 1.42 -23.78
CA GLY A 95 0.79 2.52 -24.74
C GLY A 95 1.93 2.38 -25.74
N GLU A 96 2.05 3.34 -26.66
CA GLU A 96 3.16 3.36 -27.64
C GLU A 96 4.53 3.37 -26.92
N THR A 97 4.64 4.16 -25.85
CA THR A 97 5.77 4.16 -24.92
C THR A 97 5.32 3.79 -23.50
N VAL A 98 6.29 3.45 -22.63
CA VAL A 98 6.01 3.20 -21.21
C VAL A 98 5.51 4.47 -20.53
N GLU A 99 6.09 5.61 -20.90
CA GLU A 99 5.71 6.93 -20.42
C GLU A 99 4.25 7.27 -20.73
N ASP A 100 3.73 6.83 -21.89
CA ASP A 100 2.31 6.98 -22.22
C ASP A 100 1.42 6.19 -21.27
N THR A 101 1.79 4.93 -20.97
CA THR A 101 1.06 4.12 -19.99
C THR A 101 1.09 4.77 -18.61
N TYR A 102 2.26 5.24 -18.18
CA TYR A 102 2.43 5.92 -16.89
C TYR A 102 1.59 7.19 -16.77
N PHE A 103 1.51 7.96 -17.86
CA PHE A 103 0.67 9.15 -17.91
C PHE A 103 -0.80 8.79 -17.70
N VAL A 104 -1.32 7.77 -18.40
CA VAL A 104 -2.71 7.31 -18.23
C VAL A 104 -2.96 6.82 -16.81
N VAL A 105 -2.06 6.01 -16.25
CA VAL A 105 -2.16 5.53 -14.85
C VAL A 105 -2.20 6.71 -13.89
N LYS A 106 -1.28 7.67 -14.02
CA LYS A 106 -1.21 8.86 -13.16
C LYS A 106 -2.53 9.64 -13.18
N GLU A 107 -3.04 9.94 -14.36
CA GLU A 107 -4.25 10.78 -14.51
C GLU A 107 -5.51 10.07 -14.00
N ILE A 108 -5.66 8.76 -14.25
CA ILE A 108 -6.80 8.00 -13.73
C ILE A 108 -6.74 7.92 -12.21
N VAL A 109 -5.57 7.59 -11.64
CA VAL A 109 -5.38 7.52 -10.18
C VAL A 109 -5.62 8.89 -9.54
N ALA A 110 -5.13 9.97 -10.15
CA ALA A 110 -5.36 11.33 -9.65
C ALA A 110 -6.86 11.68 -9.62
N GLY A 111 -7.59 11.38 -10.70
CA GLY A 111 -9.04 11.61 -10.74
C GLY A 111 -9.82 10.78 -9.71
N LEU A 112 -9.38 9.55 -9.41
CA LEU A 112 -9.98 8.75 -8.33
C LEU A 112 -9.70 9.34 -6.95
N LEU A 113 -8.46 9.81 -6.72
CA LEU A 113 -8.05 10.43 -5.46
C LEU A 113 -8.84 11.73 -5.19
N GLU A 114 -9.08 12.56 -6.22
CA GLU A 114 -9.90 13.77 -6.10
C GLU A 114 -11.34 13.47 -5.65
N GLU A 115 -11.90 12.35 -6.09
CA GLU A 115 -13.23 11.87 -5.71
C GLU A 115 -13.23 11.04 -4.41
N ASN A 116 -12.08 10.95 -3.72
CA ASN A 116 -11.87 10.12 -2.52
C ASN A 116 -12.18 8.63 -2.73
N ILE A 117 -11.98 8.14 -3.96
CA ILE A 117 -12.10 6.71 -4.31
C ILE A 117 -10.72 6.07 -4.18
N ILE A 118 -10.64 4.93 -3.48
CA ILE A 118 -9.37 4.22 -3.29
C ILE A 118 -9.12 3.28 -4.48
N PRO A 119 -8.13 3.56 -5.35
CA PRO A 119 -7.70 2.61 -6.36
C PRO A 119 -6.99 1.40 -5.75
N ILE A 120 -7.47 0.22 -6.15
CA ILE A 120 -6.77 -1.05 -6.06
C ILE A 120 -6.16 -1.33 -7.43
N VAL A 121 -4.85 -1.11 -7.54
CA VAL A 121 -4.11 -1.25 -8.80
C VAL A 121 -3.50 -2.64 -8.87
N ILE A 122 -3.83 -3.41 -9.90
CA ILE A 122 -3.26 -4.73 -10.17
C ILE A 122 -2.34 -4.58 -11.38
N GLY A 123 -1.04 -4.51 -11.15
CA GLY A 123 -0.03 -4.32 -12.20
C GLY A 123 0.79 -5.57 -12.47
N ALA A 124 1.27 -5.73 -13.70
CA ALA A 124 2.20 -6.82 -14.02
C ALA A 124 3.57 -6.63 -13.33
N THR A 125 4.02 -5.38 -13.22
CA THR A 125 5.32 -5.02 -12.63
C THR A 125 5.18 -3.89 -11.61
N GLN A 126 6.11 -3.84 -10.66
CA GLN A 126 6.00 -2.94 -9.50
C GLN A 126 6.37 -1.48 -9.78
N ASP A 127 7.04 -1.19 -10.90
CA ASP A 127 7.35 0.17 -11.35
C ASP A 127 6.09 1.02 -11.58
N ILE A 128 4.91 0.42 -11.72
CA ILE A 128 3.59 1.10 -11.71
C ILE A 128 3.31 1.82 -10.37
N THR A 129 4.07 1.50 -9.32
CA THR A 129 4.12 2.30 -8.09
C THR A 129 4.57 3.74 -8.34
N TYR A 130 5.44 3.97 -9.33
CA TYR A 130 5.91 5.32 -9.67
C TYR A 130 4.77 6.23 -10.19
N PRO A 131 4.03 5.90 -11.27
CA PRO A 131 2.93 6.76 -11.71
C PRO A 131 1.80 6.89 -10.69
N THR A 132 1.53 5.85 -9.88
CA THR A 132 0.54 5.94 -8.78
C THR A 132 0.98 6.89 -7.67
N TYR A 133 2.27 6.93 -7.32
CA TYR A 133 2.84 7.95 -6.42
C TYR A 133 2.76 9.35 -7.03
N ARG A 134 3.07 9.50 -8.32
CA ARG A 134 3.01 10.80 -9.02
C ARG A 134 1.59 11.33 -9.20
N ALA A 135 0.56 10.50 -9.01
CA ALA A 135 -0.83 10.94 -8.99
C ALA A 135 -1.14 11.90 -7.83
N PHE A 136 -0.32 11.89 -6.77
CA PHE A 136 -0.45 12.84 -5.67
C PHE A 136 0.13 14.23 -5.98
N ASP A 137 0.85 14.38 -7.11
CA ASP A 137 1.40 15.68 -7.53
C ASP A 137 0.29 16.74 -7.59
N GLY A 138 0.37 17.76 -6.73
CA GLY A 138 -0.65 18.82 -6.67
C GLY A 138 -1.87 18.50 -5.81
N LEU A 139 -2.10 17.23 -5.44
CA LEU A 139 -3.15 16.80 -4.51
C LEU A 139 -2.65 16.78 -3.06
N LYS A 140 -1.41 16.31 -2.85
CA LYS A 140 -0.81 16.20 -1.52
C LYS A 140 0.68 16.48 -1.55
N ASN A 141 1.14 17.35 -0.65
CA ASN A 141 2.53 17.79 -0.60
C ASN A 141 3.49 16.75 0.01
N MET A 142 2.99 15.89 0.90
CA MET A 142 3.79 14.92 1.65
C MET A 142 3.13 13.56 1.61
N VAL A 143 3.79 12.59 0.98
CA VAL A 143 3.29 11.25 0.71
C VAL A 143 4.15 10.23 1.48
N ASN A 144 3.48 9.29 2.13
CA ASN A 144 4.11 8.17 2.83
C ASN A 144 3.88 6.93 1.98
N LEU A 145 4.95 6.29 1.57
CA LEU A 145 4.93 5.10 0.75
C LEU A 145 5.41 3.91 1.57
N VAL A 146 4.61 2.86 1.61
CA VAL A 146 5.01 1.58 2.19
C VAL A 146 5.15 0.55 1.08
N SER A 147 6.32 -0.08 0.97
CA SER A 147 6.55 -1.22 0.10
C SER A 147 6.56 -2.51 0.91
N ILE A 148 5.71 -3.47 0.56
CA ILE A 148 5.72 -4.83 1.11
C ILE A 148 6.51 -5.68 0.13
N ASP A 149 7.78 -5.93 0.44
CA ASP A 149 8.74 -6.45 -0.51
C ASP A 149 9.88 -7.21 0.18
N SER A 150 10.46 -8.16 -0.54
CA SER A 150 11.72 -8.82 -0.21
C SER A 150 12.98 -7.97 -0.49
N ARG A 151 12.86 -6.97 -1.37
CA ARG A 151 13.92 -6.05 -1.85
C ARG A 151 13.54 -4.59 -1.58
N PHE A 152 14.50 -3.68 -1.62
CA PHE A 152 14.23 -2.24 -1.53
C PHE A 152 13.98 -1.58 -2.88
N ASP A 153 14.43 -2.19 -3.97
CA ASP A 153 14.33 -1.69 -5.35
C ASP A 153 14.98 -0.32 -5.56
N PHE A 154 16.15 -0.12 -4.94
CA PHE A 154 17.05 0.96 -5.28
C PHE A 154 17.98 0.50 -6.41
N GLY A 155 17.76 1.02 -7.61
CA GLY A 155 18.69 0.82 -8.71
C GLY A 155 19.95 1.65 -8.51
N MET A 156 21.07 1.22 -9.09
CA MET A 156 22.27 2.04 -9.17
C MET A 156 22.00 3.26 -10.06
N ASP A 157 22.49 4.44 -9.65
CA ASP A 157 22.39 5.73 -10.35
C ASP A 157 22.88 5.59 -11.80
N GLU A 158 21.98 5.28 -12.75
CA GLU A 158 22.06 5.41 -14.22
C GLU A 158 21.09 4.47 -14.97
N GLU A 159 20.43 3.51 -14.31
CA GLU A 159 19.49 2.61 -15.01
C GLU A 159 18.17 3.30 -15.38
N LEU A 160 17.68 2.99 -16.60
CA LEU A 160 16.28 3.20 -16.99
C LEU A 160 15.37 2.54 -15.93
N ILE A 161 14.14 3.06 -15.76
CA ILE A 161 13.21 2.50 -14.76
C ILE A 161 13.04 1.01 -15.01
N SER A 162 13.20 0.23 -13.95
CA SER A 162 12.80 -1.16 -13.90
C SER A 162 11.98 -1.41 -12.63
N SER A 163 11.37 -2.59 -12.56
CA SER A 163 10.77 -3.10 -11.33
C SER A 163 11.74 -3.10 -10.11
N HIS A 164 13.06 -3.02 -10.31
CA HIS A 164 14.08 -2.99 -9.24
C HIS A 164 14.73 -1.62 -9.04
N SER A 165 14.33 -0.58 -9.78
CA SER A 165 14.95 0.75 -9.68
C SER A 165 13.98 1.92 -9.53
N TYR A 166 12.67 1.64 -9.50
CA TYR A 166 11.64 2.69 -9.45
C TYR A 166 11.76 3.59 -8.22
N MET A 167 12.25 3.08 -7.08
CA MET A 167 12.40 3.88 -5.85
C MET A 167 13.44 4.98 -6.00
N SER A 168 14.55 4.71 -6.70
CA SER A 168 15.58 5.72 -7.00
C SER A 168 14.99 6.91 -7.77
N LYS A 169 14.04 6.65 -8.68
CA LYS A 169 13.34 7.71 -9.42
C LYS A 169 12.38 8.50 -8.54
N ILE A 170 11.66 7.86 -7.62
CA ILE A 170 10.77 8.54 -6.65
C ILE A 170 11.56 9.52 -5.77
N ILE A 171 12.78 9.15 -5.37
CA ILE A 171 13.62 9.98 -4.49
C ILE A 171 14.27 11.15 -5.24
N THR A 172 14.70 10.92 -6.49
CA THR A 172 15.52 11.88 -7.24
C THR A 172 14.71 12.87 -8.07
N GLU A 173 13.53 12.47 -8.55
CA GLU A 173 12.76 13.28 -9.49
C GLU A 173 11.79 14.24 -8.79
N LYS A 174 11.75 15.47 -9.29
CA LYS A 174 10.86 16.53 -8.78
C LYS A 174 9.41 16.33 -9.27
N PRO A 175 8.40 16.68 -8.45
CA PRO A 175 8.52 17.27 -7.12
C PRO A 175 8.81 16.23 -6.02
N ASN A 176 9.62 16.63 -5.04
CA ASN A 176 10.05 15.76 -3.93
C ASN A 176 8.96 15.69 -2.86
N ASN A 177 7.87 14.98 -3.15
CA ASN A 177 6.71 14.84 -2.26
C ASN A 177 6.85 13.64 -1.32
N LEU A 178 7.86 12.79 -1.48
CA LEU A 178 8.09 11.63 -0.62
C LEU A 178 8.56 12.11 0.76
N PHE A 179 7.71 11.93 1.77
CA PHE A 179 8.02 12.27 3.15
C PHE A 179 8.61 11.08 3.90
N ASN A 180 7.97 9.92 3.81
CA ASN A 180 8.45 8.68 4.41
C ASN A 180 8.38 7.54 3.41
N PHE A 181 9.44 6.73 3.39
CA PHE A 181 9.43 5.40 2.82
C PHE A 181 9.63 4.37 3.92
N SER A 182 8.80 3.33 3.90
CA SER A 182 8.97 2.17 4.77
C SER A 182 8.94 0.91 3.92
N ASN A 183 9.88 0.00 4.17
CA ASN A 183 9.87 -1.34 3.58
C ASN A 183 9.51 -2.39 4.65
N ILE A 184 8.60 -3.30 4.31
CA ILE A 184 8.10 -4.37 5.18
C ILE A 184 8.39 -5.70 4.51
N GLY A 185 9.23 -6.53 5.14
CA GLY A 185 9.48 -7.90 4.70
C GLY A 185 10.79 -8.13 3.96
N TYR A 186 11.70 -7.15 3.95
CA TYR A 186 12.98 -7.33 3.25
C TYR A 186 13.77 -8.52 3.80
N GLN A 187 14.55 -9.12 2.91
CA GLN A 187 15.42 -10.24 3.21
C GLN A 187 16.85 -9.82 2.90
N SER A 188 17.73 -9.81 3.91
CA SER A 188 19.06 -9.19 3.74
C SER A 188 19.96 -9.84 2.71
N TYR A 189 19.72 -11.09 2.32
CA TYR A 189 20.49 -11.72 1.24
C TYR A 189 20.05 -11.27 -0.16
N PHE A 190 18.97 -10.49 -0.28
CA PHE A 190 18.55 -9.87 -1.54
C PHE A 190 18.87 -8.37 -1.63
N ASN A 191 19.43 -7.78 -0.58
CA ASN A 191 19.71 -6.36 -0.50
C ASN A 191 21.21 -6.16 -0.24
N SER A 192 21.81 -5.22 -0.95
CA SER A 192 23.21 -4.83 -0.75
C SER A 192 23.38 -4.03 0.54
N GLN A 193 24.62 -3.93 1.03
CA GLN A 193 24.90 -3.11 2.22
C GLN A 193 24.73 -1.62 1.90
N GLU A 194 25.04 -1.23 0.68
CA GLU A 194 24.88 0.14 0.18
C GLU A 194 23.42 0.59 0.23
N GLU A 195 22.47 -0.29 -0.08
CA GLU A 195 21.03 0.00 0.01
C GLU A 195 20.56 0.12 1.46
N LEU A 196 21.08 -0.71 2.37
CA LEU A 196 20.79 -0.59 3.81
C LEU A 196 21.33 0.74 4.35
N ASP A 197 22.56 1.10 3.99
CA ASP A 197 23.17 2.36 4.38
C ASP A 197 22.38 3.56 3.81
N LEU A 198 21.81 3.43 2.60
CA LEU A 198 20.93 4.45 2.02
C LEU A 198 19.63 4.61 2.82
N MET A 199 18.99 3.51 3.22
CA MET A 199 17.80 3.53 4.08
C MET A 199 18.08 4.28 5.39
N GLU A 200 19.21 3.98 6.04
CA GLU A 200 19.61 4.65 7.28
C GLU A 200 19.89 6.14 7.08
N ARG A 201 20.63 6.50 6.02
CA ARG A 201 20.99 7.90 5.70
C ARG A 201 19.77 8.76 5.39
N LEU A 202 18.76 8.19 4.75
CA LEU A 202 17.47 8.86 4.45
C LEU A 202 16.48 8.73 5.61
N PHE A 203 16.89 8.10 6.72
CA PHE A 203 16.07 7.82 7.90
C PHE A 203 14.82 7.00 7.60
N PHE A 204 14.79 6.22 6.51
CA PHE A 204 13.67 5.34 6.16
C PHE A 204 13.53 4.15 7.12
N ASP A 205 12.33 3.59 7.14
CA ASP A 205 12.01 2.44 7.98
C ASP A 205 12.17 1.15 7.17
N SER A 206 12.80 0.14 7.74
CA SER A 206 12.95 -1.17 7.12
C SER A 206 12.70 -2.24 8.16
N TYR A 207 11.71 -3.09 7.93
CA TYR A 207 11.34 -4.19 8.82
C TYR A 207 11.68 -5.51 8.17
N ARG A 208 12.53 -6.30 8.83
CA ARG A 208 13.01 -7.56 8.26
C ARG A 208 11.90 -8.60 8.32
N LEU A 209 11.85 -9.52 7.35
CA LEU A 209 10.84 -10.58 7.33
C LEU A 209 10.73 -11.34 8.66
N GLY A 210 11.88 -11.71 9.27
CA GLY A 210 11.91 -12.49 10.51
C GLY A 210 11.28 -11.77 11.72
N GLU A 211 11.37 -10.45 11.77
CA GLU A 211 10.78 -9.63 12.84
C GLU A 211 9.25 -9.63 12.71
N LEU A 212 8.76 -9.44 11.49
CA LEU A 212 7.33 -9.40 11.19
C LEU A 212 6.64 -10.75 11.32
N ILE A 213 7.29 -11.85 10.93
CA ILE A 213 6.73 -13.20 11.14
C ILE A 213 6.61 -13.50 12.64
N SER A 214 7.57 -13.03 13.44
CA SER A 214 7.53 -13.21 14.90
C SER A 214 6.40 -12.41 15.54
N ASN A 215 6.12 -11.21 15.02
CA ASN A 215 5.00 -10.38 15.44
C ASN A 215 4.43 -9.53 14.29
N ILE A 216 3.37 -10.02 13.67
CA ILE A 216 2.74 -9.36 12.52
C ILE A 216 2.08 -8.02 12.86
N THR A 217 1.79 -7.78 14.15
CA THR A 217 1.17 -6.51 14.62
C THR A 217 2.10 -5.31 14.42
N LEU A 218 3.41 -5.54 14.26
CA LEU A 218 4.39 -4.49 13.93
C LEU A 218 4.12 -3.83 12.58
N ALA A 219 3.43 -4.51 11.65
CA ALA A 219 3.05 -3.93 10.36
C ALA A 219 1.97 -2.84 10.49
N GLU A 220 1.11 -2.93 11.50
CA GLU A 220 -0.07 -2.06 11.61
C GLU A 220 0.29 -0.58 11.77
N PRO A 221 1.19 -0.15 12.67
CA PRO A 221 1.53 1.27 12.80
C PRO A 221 2.21 1.85 11.55
N VAL A 222 2.97 1.02 10.83
CA VAL A 222 3.66 1.41 9.59
C VAL A 222 2.62 1.69 8.49
N LEU A 223 1.65 0.78 8.34
CA LEU A 223 0.57 0.91 7.37
C LEU A 223 -0.44 2.00 7.75
N ARG A 224 -0.65 2.26 9.04
CA ARG A 224 -1.54 3.34 9.53
C ARG A 224 -1.10 4.72 9.03
N ASN A 225 0.19 4.92 8.82
CA ASN A 225 0.73 6.18 8.31
C ASN A 225 0.88 6.21 6.77
N ALA A 226 0.63 5.10 6.08
CA ALA A 226 0.82 5.02 4.64
C ALA A 226 -0.29 5.77 3.88
N HIS A 227 0.07 6.44 2.79
CA HIS A 227 -0.86 6.94 1.78
C HIS A 227 -0.92 6.00 0.57
N VAL A 228 0.24 5.46 0.21
CA VAL A 228 0.43 4.49 -0.87
C VAL A 228 1.00 3.22 -0.27
N VAL A 229 0.38 2.08 -0.57
CA VAL A 229 0.91 0.76 -0.24
C VAL A 229 1.17 0.03 -1.55
N SER A 230 2.40 -0.40 -1.76
CA SER A 230 2.83 -1.20 -2.91
C SER A 230 3.21 -2.59 -2.43
N LEU A 231 2.53 -3.62 -2.92
CA LEU A 231 2.76 -5.01 -2.53
C LEU A 231 3.38 -5.76 -3.70
N ASP A 232 4.62 -6.20 -3.53
CA ASP A 232 5.28 -7.14 -4.44
C ASP A 232 4.93 -8.58 -4.05
N ALA A 233 4.27 -9.31 -4.95
CA ALA A 233 3.93 -10.71 -4.70
C ALA A 233 5.16 -11.58 -4.41
N ARG A 234 6.37 -11.21 -4.88
CA ARG A 234 7.64 -11.91 -4.61
C ARG A 234 8.05 -11.88 -3.13
N ALA A 235 7.44 -11.03 -2.32
CA ALA A 235 7.57 -11.07 -0.86
C ALA A 235 6.90 -12.32 -0.23
N ILE A 236 5.99 -12.96 -0.96
CA ILE A 236 5.25 -14.16 -0.55
C ILE A 236 6.06 -15.40 -0.95
N ARG A 237 6.06 -16.41 -0.08
CA ARG A 237 6.77 -17.66 -0.37
C ARG A 237 6.17 -18.39 -1.57
N ALA A 238 7.04 -18.99 -2.38
CA ALA A 238 6.70 -19.76 -3.59
C ALA A 238 5.62 -20.83 -3.35
N ALA A 239 5.60 -21.44 -2.15
CA ALA A 239 4.64 -22.48 -1.78
C ALA A 239 3.18 -21.99 -1.78
N ASP A 240 2.93 -20.74 -1.42
CA ASP A 240 1.57 -20.18 -1.37
C ASP A 240 1.16 -19.51 -2.68
N ILE A 241 2.14 -19.05 -3.49
CA ILE A 241 1.89 -18.54 -4.85
C ILE A 241 1.74 -19.70 -5.85
N GLY A 242 2.22 -20.90 -5.55
CA GLY A 242 2.14 -22.04 -6.46
C GLY A 242 3.01 -21.89 -7.71
N TYR A 243 4.03 -21.04 -7.65
CA TYR A 243 4.95 -20.76 -8.75
C TYR A 243 6.38 -20.76 -8.22
N SER A 244 7.30 -21.46 -8.90
CA SER A 244 8.67 -21.66 -8.41
C SER A 244 9.69 -20.77 -9.09
N ARG A 245 9.42 -20.35 -10.32
CA ARG A 245 10.34 -19.49 -11.08
C ARG A 245 10.19 -18.06 -10.54
N ASN A 246 11.30 -17.46 -10.12
CA ASN A 246 11.39 -16.08 -9.63
C ASN A 246 10.81 -15.82 -8.22
N PHE A 247 10.29 -16.84 -7.54
CA PHE A 247 9.79 -16.74 -6.17
C PHE A 247 10.71 -17.46 -5.19
N SER A 248 10.91 -16.86 -4.02
CA SER A 248 11.74 -17.42 -2.96
C SER A 248 10.96 -18.49 -2.17
N PRO A 249 11.61 -19.58 -1.71
CA PRO A 249 10.98 -20.51 -0.77
C PRO A 249 10.64 -19.86 0.58
N ASN A 250 11.32 -18.76 0.92
CA ASN A 250 11.09 -18.00 2.15
C ASN A 250 10.42 -16.66 1.81
N GLY A 251 9.38 -16.33 2.56
CA GLY A 251 8.54 -15.15 2.36
C GLY A 251 7.37 -15.20 3.32
N PHE A 252 6.51 -14.19 3.27
CA PHE A 252 5.23 -14.24 3.97
C PHE A 252 4.43 -15.44 3.49
N ASN A 253 3.70 -16.06 4.42
CA ASN A 253 2.67 -17.01 4.04
C ASN A 253 1.34 -16.32 3.70
N GLY A 254 0.41 -17.08 3.11
CA GLY A 254 -0.90 -16.56 2.72
C GLY A 254 -1.69 -15.89 3.85
N ARG A 255 -1.58 -16.38 5.10
CA ARG A 255 -2.27 -15.78 6.25
C ARG A 255 -1.64 -14.45 6.67
N GLU A 256 -0.31 -14.38 6.67
CA GLU A 256 0.44 -13.18 7.03
C GLU A 256 0.19 -12.05 6.03
N ILE A 257 0.27 -12.34 4.73
CA ILE A 257 0.05 -11.29 3.72
C ILE A 257 -1.38 -10.78 3.71
N CYS A 258 -2.37 -11.65 3.95
CA CYS A 258 -3.77 -11.22 4.13
C CYS A 258 -3.96 -10.36 5.39
N ALA A 259 -3.26 -10.66 6.48
CA ALA A 259 -3.29 -9.83 7.69
C ALA A 259 -2.67 -8.45 7.44
N ILE A 260 -1.55 -8.38 6.72
CA ILE A 260 -0.91 -7.13 6.31
C ILE A 260 -1.86 -6.32 5.41
N ALA A 261 -2.49 -6.95 4.42
CA ALA A 261 -3.47 -6.29 3.54
C ALA A 261 -4.68 -5.75 4.34
N ARG A 262 -5.15 -6.50 5.33
CA ARG A 262 -6.21 -6.05 6.24
C ARG A 262 -5.77 -4.83 7.05
N TYR A 263 -4.56 -4.79 7.58
CA TYR A 263 -4.03 -3.61 8.26
C TYR A 263 -3.92 -2.39 7.34
N ALA A 264 -3.52 -2.59 6.07
CA ALA A 264 -3.53 -1.53 5.07
C ALA A 264 -4.94 -0.98 4.82
N GLY A 265 -5.95 -1.86 4.75
CA GLY A 265 -7.36 -1.45 4.63
C GLY A 265 -7.84 -0.65 5.83
N ILE A 266 -7.49 -1.10 7.05
CA ILE A 266 -7.87 -0.49 8.34
C ILE A 266 -7.28 0.92 8.55
N SER A 267 -6.19 1.25 7.85
CA SER A 267 -5.54 2.55 7.92
C SER A 267 -6.45 3.65 7.40
N ASP A 268 -6.67 4.72 8.17
CA ASP A 268 -7.48 5.87 7.74
C ASP A 268 -6.80 6.70 6.64
N ASN A 269 -5.49 6.51 6.45
CA ASN A 269 -4.66 7.31 5.55
C ASN A 269 -4.43 6.64 4.19
N VAL A 270 -4.57 5.31 4.09
CA VAL A 270 -4.30 4.59 2.85
C VAL A 270 -5.33 4.99 1.80
N SER A 271 -4.81 5.56 0.72
CA SER A 271 -5.58 6.08 -0.41
C SER A 271 -5.26 5.37 -1.73
N VAL A 272 -4.18 4.61 -1.81
CA VAL A 272 -3.84 3.75 -2.96
C VAL A 272 -3.30 2.41 -2.45
N PHE A 273 -3.80 1.30 -3.00
CA PHE A 273 -3.32 -0.05 -2.72
C PHE A 273 -2.92 -0.74 -4.03
N GLY A 274 -1.64 -0.99 -4.23
CA GLY A 274 -1.09 -1.64 -5.41
C GLY A 274 -0.65 -3.07 -5.13
N ILE A 275 -0.93 -3.98 -6.05
CA ILE A 275 -0.48 -5.37 -6.03
C ILE A 275 0.22 -5.64 -7.36
N TYR A 276 1.47 -6.11 -7.27
CA TYR A 276 2.37 -6.20 -8.42
C TYR A 276 3.09 -7.55 -8.47
N GLU A 277 3.76 -7.83 -9.59
CA GLU A 277 4.62 -9.01 -9.78
C GLU A 277 3.90 -10.35 -9.58
N CYS A 278 2.59 -10.37 -9.83
CA CYS A 278 1.78 -11.58 -9.80
C CYS A 278 2.17 -12.54 -10.94
N GLU A 279 1.85 -13.83 -10.78
CA GLU A 279 2.15 -14.86 -11.78
C GLU A 279 0.89 -15.61 -12.20
N ASN A 280 0.93 -16.18 -13.41
CA ASN A 280 -0.20 -16.93 -13.97
C ASN A 280 -0.30 -18.33 -13.37
N SER A 281 -0.70 -18.42 -12.11
CA SER A 281 -0.99 -19.68 -11.42
C SER A 281 -2.33 -19.60 -10.68
N ASN A 282 -3.01 -20.74 -10.55
CA ASN A 282 -4.29 -20.80 -9.84
C ASN A 282 -4.16 -20.34 -8.37
N GLN A 283 -3.09 -20.74 -7.68
CA GLN A 283 -2.86 -20.31 -6.31
C GLN A 283 -2.56 -18.81 -6.21
N SER A 284 -1.80 -18.24 -7.16
CA SER A 284 -1.52 -16.80 -7.20
C SER A 284 -2.82 -16.02 -7.38
N PHE A 285 -3.65 -16.38 -8.35
CA PHE A 285 -4.94 -15.72 -8.59
C PHE A 285 -5.86 -15.78 -7.37
N GLN A 286 -5.95 -16.93 -6.70
CA GLN A 286 -6.73 -17.09 -5.48
C GLN A 286 -6.20 -16.25 -4.32
N LEU A 287 -4.89 -16.21 -4.13
CA LEU A 287 -4.28 -15.46 -3.04
C LEU A 287 -4.42 -13.95 -3.26
N VAL A 288 -4.21 -13.46 -4.48
CA VAL A 288 -4.41 -12.04 -4.81
C VAL A 288 -5.86 -11.63 -4.59
N ALA A 289 -6.82 -12.45 -5.01
CA ALA A 289 -8.24 -12.24 -4.71
C ALA A 289 -8.53 -12.12 -3.20
N GLN A 290 -7.91 -12.97 -2.38
CA GLN A 290 -8.05 -12.92 -0.92
C GLN A 290 -7.39 -11.68 -0.31
N ILE A 291 -6.21 -11.28 -0.80
CA ILE A 291 -5.52 -10.05 -0.39
C ILE A 291 -6.42 -8.83 -0.63
N ILE A 292 -7.01 -8.71 -1.82
CA ILE A 292 -7.97 -7.65 -2.16
C ILE A 292 -9.19 -7.69 -1.25
N TRP A 293 -9.75 -8.89 -1.03
CA TRP A 293 -10.92 -9.06 -0.17
C TRP A 293 -10.65 -8.61 1.27
N TYR A 294 -9.51 -8.99 1.86
CA TYR A 294 -9.14 -8.59 3.23
C TYR A 294 -8.78 -7.11 3.34
N PHE A 295 -8.21 -6.51 2.29
CA PHE A 295 -8.04 -5.06 2.22
C PHE A 295 -9.40 -4.34 2.28
N ILE A 296 -10.38 -4.78 1.49
CA ILE A 296 -11.74 -4.21 1.50
C ILE A 296 -12.43 -4.46 2.84
N GLU A 297 -12.27 -5.64 3.43
CA GLU A 297 -12.76 -5.90 4.78
C GLU A 297 -12.18 -4.89 5.78
N GLY A 298 -10.85 -4.71 5.77
CA GLY A 298 -10.17 -3.76 6.62
C GLY A 298 -10.66 -2.32 6.45
N LEU A 299 -10.91 -1.90 5.20
CA LEU A 299 -11.48 -0.59 4.86
C LEU A 299 -12.82 -0.33 5.57
N ASN A 300 -13.65 -1.35 5.73
CA ASN A 300 -14.95 -1.23 6.42
C ASN A 300 -14.83 -1.24 7.95
N PHE A 301 -13.66 -1.55 8.48
CA PHE A 301 -13.33 -1.45 9.90
C PHE A 301 -12.48 -0.22 10.22
N ARG A 302 -12.41 0.77 9.32
CA ARG A 302 -11.79 2.07 9.61
C ARG A 302 -12.52 2.76 10.75
N ILE A 303 -11.74 3.28 11.69
CA ILE A 303 -12.22 4.10 12.80
C ILE A 303 -11.41 5.38 12.72
N GLN A 304 -12.04 6.46 12.27
CA GLN A 304 -11.37 7.75 12.16
C GLN A 304 -11.05 8.29 13.56
N GLU A 305 -9.78 8.24 13.91
CA GLU A 305 -9.27 8.63 15.21
C GLU A 305 -8.19 9.70 15.05
N THR A 306 -8.40 10.85 15.68
CA THR A 306 -7.37 11.85 15.85
C THR A 306 -7.17 12.04 17.35
N PRO A 307 -6.05 11.54 17.92
CA PRO A 307 -5.78 11.70 19.34
C PRO A 307 -5.80 13.18 19.69
N ASN A 308 -6.70 13.54 20.59
CA ASN A 308 -6.81 14.90 21.09
C ASN A 308 -6.76 14.85 22.62
N SER A 309 -5.87 15.67 23.19
CA SER A 309 -5.66 15.80 24.63
C SER A 309 -6.94 16.15 25.43
N ASN A 310 -7.97 16.70 24.76
CA ASN A 310 -9.25 17.06 25.38
C ASN A 310 -10.38 16.04 25.18
N SER A 311 -10.13 14.92 24.49
CA SER A 311 -11.16 13.90 24.27
C SER A 311 -11.13 12.83 25.36
N ASN A 312 -12.31 12.42 25.83
CA ASN A 312 -12.47 11.33 26.80
C ASN A 312 -12.18 9.95 26.20
N ASP A 313 -11.90 9.89 24.90
CA ASP A 313 -11.69 8.65 24.15
C ASP A 313 -10.23 8.17 24.22
N PHE A 314 -9.32 8.95 24.84
CA PHE A 314 -7.90 8.63 24.93
C PHE A 314 -7.34 8.80 26.34
N THR A 315 -6.46 7.86 26.74
CA THR A 315 -5.58 8.04 27.90
C THR A 315 -4.24 8.60 27.46
N LYS A 316 -3.80 9.68 28.12
CA LYS A 316 -2.46 10.24 27.96
C LYS A 316 -1.50 9.67 29.00
N TYR A 317 -0.36 9.16 28.55
CA TYR A 317 0.74 8.68 29.39
C TYR A 317 1.98 9.55 29.16
N THR A 318 2.57 10.07 30.23
CA THR A 318 3.83 10.82 30.16
C THR A 318 4.95 9.96 30.74
N VAL A 319 5.90 9.58 29.90
CA VAL A 319 7.05 8.74 30.27
C VAL A 319 8.29 9.63 30.37
N PRO A 320 8.84 9.86 31.58
CA PRO A 320 10.10 10.59 31.73
C PRO A 320 11.27 9.70 31.28
N THR A 321 12.06 10.19 30.33
CA THR A 321 13.35 9.58 29.94
C THR A 321 14.50 10.42 30.49
N GLU A 322 15.74 9.95 30.35
CA GLU A 322 16.93 10.66 30.84
C GLU A 322 17.09 12.05 30.23
N ASP A 323 16.75 12.22 28.95
CA ASP A 323 16.93 13.46 28.20
C ASP A 323 15.64 14.28 28.01
N GLU A 324 14.48 13.63 27.83
CA GLU A 324 13.21 14.27 27.49
C GLU A 324 12.00 13.58 28.14
N SER A 325 10.78 14.09 27.93
CA SER A 325 9.55 13.39 28.33
C SER A 325 8.75 12.99 27.09
N LEU A 326 8.55 11.69 26.90
CA LEU A 326 7.72 11.18 25.80
C LEU A 326 6.25 11.16 26.23
N VAL A 327 5.37 11.61 25.34
CA VAL A 327 3.93 11.61 25.56
C VAL A 327 3.30 10.58 24.64
N PHE A 328 2.65 9.59 25.24
CA PHE A 328 1.90 8.56 24.53
C PHE A 328 0.39 8.75 24.70
N TYR A 329 -0.38 8.37 23.69
CA TYR A 329 -1.83 8.30 23.72
C TYR A 329 -2.29 6.89 23.42
N LYS A 330 -3.27 6.40 24.18
CA LYS A 330 -3.96 5.13 23.93
C LYS A 330 -5.44 5.40 23.67
N SER A 331 -5.98 4.89 22.57
CA SER A 331 -7.42 4.94 22.30
C SER A 331 -8.18 3.89 23.13
N HIS A 332 -9.34 4.27 23.66
CA HIS A 332 -10.30 3.36 24.31
C HIS A 332 -11.22 2.63 23.33
N LEU A 333 -11.25 3.06 22.06
CA LEU A 333 -12.11 2.49 21.03
C LEU A 333 -11.37 1.39 20.26
N SER A 334 -10.15 1.68 19.83
CA SER A 334 -9.35 0.79 18.97
C SER A 334 -8.18 0.14 19.68
N GLU A 335 -7.89 0.52 20.93
CA GLU A 335 -6.70 0.11 21.69
C GLU A 335 -5.37 0.47 21.01
N ARG A 336 -5.42 1.34 19.99
CA ARG A 336 -4.25 1.81 19.25
C ARG A 336 -3.46 2.83 20.06
N TRP A 337 -2.17 2.91 19.74
CA TRP A 337 -1.23 3.83 20.38
C TRP A 337 -0.65 4.85 19.41
N TRP A 338 -0.31 6.02 19.95
CA TRP A 338 0.43 7.09 19.30
C TRP A 338 1.44 7.68 20.27
N VAL A 339 2.52 8.26 19.74
CA VAL A 339 3.52 9.02 20.49
C VAL A 339 3.70 10.41 19.88
N GLU A 340 3.82 11.44 20.71
CA GLU A 340 4.12 12.79 20.25
C GLU A 340 5.56 12.88 19.75
N VAL A 341 5.73 13.45 18.57
CA VAL A 341 7.02 13.85 18.03
C VAL A 341 7.09 15.37 18.06
N PRO A 342 8.06 15.97 18.79
CA PRO A 342 8.24 17.41 18.81
C PRO A 342 8.57 17.93 17.41
N SER A 343 7.88 18.99 16.98
CA SER A 343 8.22 19.64 15.71
C SER A 343 9.50 20.45 15.87
N ILE A 344 10.51 20.13 15.06
CA ILE A 344 11.77 20.90 14.98
C ILE A 344 11.53 22.26 14.27
N LEU A 345 10.47 22.36 13.46
CA LEU A 345 10.15 23.55 12.68
C LEU A 345 9.28 24.51 13.49
N THR A 346 9.94 25.35 14.28
CA THR A 346 9.35 26.53 14.93
C THR A 346 8.99 27.61 13.89
N SER A 347 7.98 27.34 13.05
CA SER A 347 7.35 28.40 12.25
C SER A 347 6.30 29.11 13.13
N HIS A 348 6.50 30.40 13.40
CA HIS A 348 5.62 31.28 14.19
C HIS A 348 4.17 31.43 13.66
N THR A 349 3.76 30.61 12.70
CA THR A 349 2.49 30.69 11.97
C THR A 349 1.67 29.40 11.96
N LYS A 350 2.15 28.30 12.58
CA LYS A 350 1.36 27.06 12.72
C LYS A 350 0.89 26.87 14.16
N THR A 351 -0.35 26.39 14.30
CA THR A 351 -0.91 25.93 15.58
C THR A 351 0.02 24.88 16.19
N ASN A 352 0.47 25.13 17.44
CA ASN A 352 1.41 24.34 18.25
C ASN A 352 0.94 22.90 18.61
N SER A 353 0.30 22.18 17.69
CA SER A 353 -0.09 20.79 17.92
C SER A 353 1.10 19.88 17.58
N PRO A 354 1.62 19.08 18.53
CA PRO A 354 2.67 18.11 18.24
C PRO A 354 2.16 17.06 17.25
N ALA A 355 3.06 16.57 16.40
CA ALA A 355 2.74 15.54 15.44
C ALA A 355 2.63 14.18 16.13
N LEU A 356 1.70 13.34 15.68
CA LEU A 356 1.40 12.07 16.32
C LEU A 356 1.86 10.91 15.43
N LEU A 357 2.83 10.16 15.92
CA LEU A 357 3.36 8.97 15.25
C LEU A 357 2.62 7.74 15.80
N PRO A 358 1.93 6.94 14.96
CA PRO A 358 1.40 5.64 15.35
C PRO A 358 2.49 4.75 15.94
N CYS A 359 2.15 4.08 17.04
CA CYS A 359 3.05 3.16 17.69
C CYS A 359 2.33 1.95 18.26
N THR A 360 3.13 1.03 18.80
CA THR A 360 2.65 -0.15 19.52
C THR A 360 2.64 0.10 21.02
N GLU A 361 1.94 -0.76 21.75
CA GLU A 361 2.07 -0.81 23.21
C GLU A 361 3.49 -1.20 23.65
N LEU A 362 4.17 -2.04 22.86
CA LEU A 362 5.55 -2.43 23.14
C LEU A 362 6.49 -1.22 23.12
N ASP A 363 6.30 -0.29 22.17
CA ASP A 363 7.07 0.96 22.11
C ASP A 363 6.94 1.79 23.40
N TYR A 364 5.74 1.81 24.00
CA TYR A 364 5.49 2.46 25.28
C TYR A 364 6.18 1.74 26.45
N LEU A 365 6.13 0.41 26.48
CA LEU A 365 6.77 -0.39 27.52
C LEU A 365 8.30 -0.28 27.46
N ASP A 366 8.87 -0.24 26.25
CA ASP A 366 10.30 -0.04 26.03
C ASP A 366 10.74 1.35 26.48
N ALA A 367 9.94 2.38 26.16
CA ALA A 367 10.20 3.74 26.66
C ALA A 367 10.18 3.82 28.20
N CYS A 368 9.28 3.08 28.86
CA CYS A 368 9.26 2.98 30.33
C CYS A 368 10.56 2.37 30.90
N ASN A 369 11.25 1.54 30.11
CA ASN A 369 12.53 0.93 30.44
C ASN A 369 13.75 1.74 29.96
N GLN A 370 13.56 3.04 29.66
CA GLN A 370 14.61 3.93 29.12
C GLN A 370 15.13 3.54 27.73
N ASN A 371 14.38 2.71 26.99
CA ASN A 371 14.70 2.35 25.62
C ASN A 371 13.79 3.11 24.65
N ILE A 372 14.29 4.20 24.07
CA ILE A 372 13.50 5.03 23.15
C ILE A 372 13.41 4.32 21.78
N PRO A 373 12.20 4.11 21.24
CA PRO A 373 12.02 3.42 19.96
C PRO A 373 12.72 4.12 18.78
N GLU A 374 13.44 3.37 17.95
CA GLU A 374 14.18 3.90 16.81
C GLU A 374 13.28 4.65 15.81
N ARG A 375 12.05 4.18 15.59
CA ARG A 375 11.06 4.84 14.71
C ARG A 375 10.74 6.26 15.17
N TRP A 376 10.71 6.50 16.48
CA TRP A 376 10.52 7.84 17.03
C TRP A 376 11.70 8.75 16.70
N PHE A 377 12.94 8.27 16.86
CA PHE A 377 14.13 9.03 16.49
C PHE A 377 14.20 9.37 15.00
N LYS A 378 13.85 8.41 14.12
CA LYS A 378 13.78 8.63 12.68
C LYS A 378 12.75 9.69 12.33
N ALA A 379 11.55 9.60 12.90
CA ALA A 379 10.50 10.59 12.73
C ALA A 379 10.94 11.98 13.20
N TYR A 380 11.57 12.07 14.39
CA TYR A 380 12.10 13.32 14.91
C TYR A 380 13.13 13.93 13.95
N LYS A 381 14.14 13.17 13.49
CA LYS A 381 15.18 13.68 12.59
C LYS A 381 14.65 14.14 11.22
N LYS A 382 13.56 13.56 10.72
CA LYS A 382 12.89 14.01 9.49
C LYS A 382 12.08 15.29 9.66
N GLY A 383 11.88 15.75 10.89
CA GLY A 383 10.93 16.81 11.19
C GLY A 383 9.50 16.36 10.91
N PHE A 384 9.10 15.21 11.47
CA PHE A 384 7.71 14.74 11.45
C PHE A 384 6.78 15.80 12.04
N ASN A 385 5.80 16.24 11.26
CA ASN A 385 4.94 17.39 11.54
C ASN A 385 3.48 17.11 11.19
#